data_AF-A0A941C7Y2-F1
#
_entry.id   AF-A0A941C7Y2-F1
#
_cell.length_a   1.000
_cell.length_b   1.000
_cell.length_c   1.000
_cell.angle_alpha   90.00
_cell.angle_beta   90.00
_cell.angle_gamma   90.00
#
_symmetry.space_group_name_H-M   'P 1'
#
loop_
_entity.id
_entity.type
_entity.pdbx_description
1 polymer ?
#
loop_
_entity_poly.entity_id
_entity_poly.type
_entity_poly.pdbx_seq_one_letter_code
_entity_poly.pdbx_strand_id
1 'polypeptide(L)'
;MEARNRKPGSVRLNELQYAEMDRLGFTNESAYVKYKMDQGQSKLEGLKTSFEKDMVRQLPVTNTSQEVNPVVKDQLTIQRLSMENRKLQEKLEEISKSSEETLNGVHHKVHTMLQEELQKRDYEQLKKSYAESESKVKKLQEGLDEAQKEIEALVKKLGFVELGKALLPGAISGLAKQYPNQMKGIAGTLGRLGISDTPENTNDHQENNYLLQVLEHLSEVFTEEQFEQVIQLMIQLGEQINDDQGLIQKITYYLSQLKRKTEAKKNGNKEAE
;
A
#
# COMPACT_ATOMS: atom_id res chain seq x y z
N MET A 1 12.52 16.04 -34.59
CA MET A 1 11.19 15.68 -35.11
C MET A 1 10.17 16.49 -34.35
N GLU A 2 9.71 17.60 -34.93
CA GLU A 2 8.71 18.46 -34.28
C GLU A 2 7.35 17.74 -34.30
N ALA A 3 6.83 17.47 -33.11
CA ALA A 3 5.50 16.91 -32.94
C ALA A 3 4.46 18.00 -33.27
N ARG A 4 4.04 18.07 -34.54
CA ARG A 4 2.98 18.99 -34.97
C ARG A 4 1.66 18.67 -34.25
N ASN A 5 0.98 19.72 -33.79
CA ASN A 5 -0.24 19.67 -32.98
C ASN A 5 -1.37 18.95 -33.72
N ARG A 6 -1.71 17.75 -33.22
CA ARG A 6 -2.72 16.85 -33.80
C ARG A 6 -4.11 17.33 -33.41
N LYS A 7 -4.94 17.70 -34.38
CA LYS A 7 -6.35 18.02 -34.12
C LYS A 7 -7.19 16.74 -34.07
N PRO A 8 -8.00 16.51 -33.02
CA PRO A 8 -8.88 15.35 -32.97
C PRO A 8 -9.91 15.43 -34.11
N GLY A 9 -10.01 14.35 -34.91
CA GLY A 9 -10.91 14.26 -36.06
C GLY A 9 -10.27 14.48 -37.44
N SER A 10 -8.95 14.72 -37.53
CA SER A 10 -8.26 14.81 -38.82
C SER A 10 -7.91 13.43 -39.41
N VAL A 11 -7.96 13.33 -40.74
CA VAL A 11 -7.54 12.14 -41.49
C VAL A 11 -6.03 11.96 -41.34
N ARG A 12 -5.59 10.75 -40.99
CA ARG A 12 -4.16 10.42 -40.84
C ARG A 12 -3.49 10.41 -42.22
N LEU A 13 -2.62 11.38 -42.47
CA LEU A 13 -1.77 11.42 -43.67
C LEU A 13 -0.42 10.75 -43.41
N ASN A 14 0.19 10.22 -44.46
CA ASN A 14 1.53 9.67 -44.43
C ASN A 14 2.60 10.78 -44.50
N GLU A 15 3.84 10.51 -44.08
CA GLU A 15 4.90 11.53 -44.02
C GLU A 15 5.19 12.17 -45.39
N LEU A 16 5.16 11.37 -46.46
CA LEU A 16 5.25 11.87 -47.84
C LEU A 16 4.08 12.77 -48.25
N GLN A 17 2.88 12.49 -47.73
CA GLN A 17 1.68 13.29 -47.99
C GLN A 17 1.72 14.61 -47.23
N TYR A 18 2.31 14.65 -46.03
CA TYR A 18 2.58 15.90 -45.31
C TYR A 18 3.63 16.76 -46.03
N ALA A 19 4.69 16.16 -46.57
CA ALA A 19 5.67 16.89 -47.37
C ALA A 19 5.04 17.49 -48.64
N GLU A 20 4.14 16.75 -49.29
CA GLU A 20 3.38 17.26 -50.44
C GLU A 20 2.37 18.34 -50.02
N MET A 21 1.71 18.18 -48.88
CA MET A 21 0.78 19.16 -48.31
C MET A 21 1.48 20.50 -48.03
N ASP A 22 2.67 20.45 -47.42
CA ASP A 22 3.50 21.62 -47.15
C ASP A 22 3.96 22.29 -48.46
N ARG A 23 4.34 21.50 -49.47
CA ARG A 23 4.69 22.01 -50.81
C ARG A 23 3.52 22.70 -51.52
N LEU A 24 2.32 22.19 -51.33
CA LEU A 24 1.09 22.73 -51.92
C LEU A 24 0.47 23.88 -51.09
N GLY A 25 1.05 24.20 -49.93
CA GLY A 25 0.60 25.30 -49.07
C GLY A 25 -0.70 25.01 -48.30
N PHE A 26 -1.09 23.75 -48.14
CA PHE A 26 -2.26 23.40 -47.35
C PHE A 26 -1.92 23.38 -45.85
N THR A 27 -2.67 24.13 -45.06
CA THR A 27 -2.51 24.19 -43.59
C THR A 27 -3.44 23.22 -42.84
N ASN A 28 -4.29 22.50 -43.57
CA ASN A 28 -5.31 21.61 -43.04
C ASN A 28 -5.30 20.29 -43.80
N GLU A 29 -5.20 19.18 -43.06
CA GLU A 29 -5.19 17.82 -43.60
C GLU A 29 -6.48 17.49 -44.36
N SER A 30 -7.62 18.02 -43.91
CA SER A 30 -8.92 17.81 -44.57
C SER A 30 -8.99 18.49 -45.93
N ALA A 31 -8.34 19.65 -46.09
CA ALA A 31 -8.30 20.38 -47.36
C ALA A 31 -7.43 19.64 -48.39
N TYR A 32 -6.31 19.06 -47.95
CA TYR A 32 -5.44 18.25 -48.80
C TYR A 32 -6.14 16.97 -49.29
N VAL A 33 -6.88 16.28 -48.42
CA VAL A 33 -7.66 15.09 -48.81
C VAL A 33 -8.75 15.44 -49.81
N LYS A 34 -9.47 16.55 -49.59
CA LYS A 34 -10.50 17.01 -50.53
C LYS A 34 -9.91 17.32 -51.91
N TYR A 35 -8.77 18.00 -51.96
CA TYR A 35 -8.05 18.25 -53.20
C TYR A 35 -7.65 16.97 -53.95
N LYS A 36 -7.18 15.95 -53.22
CA LYS A 36 -6.84 14.64 -53.81
C LYS A 36 -8.07 13.86 -54.28
N MET A 37 -9.19 13.95 -53.55
CA MET A 37 -10.48 13.40 -53.96
C MET A 37 -10.97 14.05 -55.25
N ASP A 38 -10.93 15.37 -55.34
CA ASP A 38 -11.33 16.11 -56.54
C ASP A 38 -10.44 15.75 -57.74
N GLN A 39 -9.12 15.60 -57.56
CA GLN A 39 -8.26 15.09 -58.63
C GLN A 39 -8.60 13.66 -59.07
N GLY A 40 -9.00 12.80 -58.13
CA GLY A 40 -9.46 11.44 -58.43
C GLY A 40 -10.77 11.45 -59.22
N GLN A 41 -11.71 12.31 -58.83
CA GLN A 41 -13.00 12.47 -59.51
C GLN A 41 -12.83 13.03 -60.92
N SER A 42 -12.03 14.08 -61.12
CA SER A 42 -11.77 14.64 -62.46
C SER A 42 -11.12 13.63 -63.41
N LYS A 43 -10.25 12.74 -62.90
CA LYS A 43 -9.67 11.65 -63.70
C LYS A 43 -10.68 10.56 -64.02
N LEU A 44 -11.61 10.29 -63.10
CA LEU A 44 -12.71 9.35 -63.31
C LEU A 44 -13.74 9.88 -64.32
N GLU A 45 -14.04 11.19 -64.26
CA GLU A 45 -14.94 11.86 -65.19
C GLU A 45 -14.36 11.90 -66.60
N GLY A 46 -13.07 12.18 -66.76
CA GLY A 46 -12.39 12.11 -68.08
C GLY A 46 -12.40 10.70 -68.71
N LEU A 47 -12.49 9.64 -67.89
CA LEU A 47 -12.66 8.26 -68.36
C LEU A 47 -14.13 7.92 -68.67
N LYS A 48 -15.09 8.56 -67.98
CA LYS A 48 -16.53 8.38 -68.21
C LYS A 48 -17.06 9.19 -69.41
N THR A 49 -16.44 10.32 -69.75
CA THR A 49 -16.89 11.17 -70.87
C THR A 49 -16.42 10.69 -72.25
N SER A 50 -15.71 9.57 -72.37
CA SER A 50 -15.30 9.02 -73.68
C SER A 50 -16.29 8.01 -74.28
N PHE A 51 -17.45 7.78 -73.64
CA PHE A 51 -18.43 6.78 -74.07
C PHE A 51 -19.81 7.33 -74.45
N GLU A 52 -19.94 8.61 -74.77
CA GLU A 52 -21.19 9.12 -75.36
C GLU A 52 -20.93 10.17 -76.45
N LYS A 53 -20.79 9.70 -77.69
CA LYS A 53 -21.64 10.12 -78.81
C LYS A 53 -21.26 9.38 -80.10
N ASP A 54 -22.27 8.75 -80.67
CA ASP A 54 -22.36 8.25 -82.03
C ASP A 54 -21.56 9.07 -83.05
N MET A 55 -20.46 8.51 -83.53
CA MET A 55 -20.03 8.68 -84.91
C MET A 55 -19.55 7.33 -85.43
N VAL A 56 -20.42 6.69 -86.20
CA VAL A 56 -20.10 5.53 -87.02
C VAL A 56 -19.03 5.95 -88.02
N ARG A 57 -17.77 5.67 -87.71
CA ARG A 57 -16.66 5.74 -88.67
C ARG A 57 -16.37 4.31 -89.12
N GLN A 58 -16.95 3.91 -90.24
CA GLN A 58 -16.65 2.64 -90.89
C GLN A 58 -15.16 2.62 -91.27
N LEU A 59 -14.42 1.71 -90.65
CA LEU A 59 -13.09 1.29 -91.10
C LEU A 59 -13.27 0.05 -91.98
N PRO A 60 -12.40 -0.15 -92.99
CA PRO A 60 -12.55 -1.25 -93.94
C PRO A 60 -12.34 -2.58 -93.22
N VAL A 61 -13.34 -3.46 -93.33
CA VAL A 61 -13.31 -4.82 -92.80
C VAL A 61 -12.32 -5.64 -93.60
N THR A 62 -11.14 -5.87 -93.06
CA THR A 62 -10.29 -7.00 -93.48
C THR A 62 -10.90 -8.27 -92.92
N ASN A 63 -11.53 -9.06 -93.79
CA ASN A 63 -12.00 -10.41 -93.54
C ASN A 63 -10.82 -11.34 -93.21
N THR A 64 -10.43 -11.40 -91.94
CA THR A 64 -9.66 -12.53 -91.40
C THR A 64 -9.99 -12.67 -89.93
N SER A 65 -11.07 -13.40 -89.62
CA SER A 65 -11.10 -14.14 -88.37
C SER A 65 -12.10 -15.27 -88.47
N GLN A 66 -11.59 -16.48 -88.28
CA GLN A 66 -12.33 -17.72 -88.11
C GLN A 66 -13.53 -17.49 -87.17
N GLU A 67 -14.72 -17.90 -87.60
CA GLU A 67 -15.90 -18.01 -86.75
C GLU A 67 -15.63 -19.07 -85.67
N VAL A 68 -15.13 -18.64 -84.53
CA VAL A 68 -15.15 -19.44 -83.32
C VAL A 68 -16.59 -19.41 -82.80
N ASN A 69 -17.24 -20.58 -82.81
CA ASN A 69 -18.61 -20.80 -82.38
C ASN A 69 -18.96 -19.97 -81.11
N PRO A 70 -20.00 -19.11 -81.13
CA PRO A 70 -20.32 -18.21 -80.02
C PRO A 70 -20.57 -18.96 -78.70
N VAL A 71 -21.14 -20.17 -78.77
CA VAL A 71 -21.35 -21.06 -77.62
C VAL A 71 -20.03 -21.44 -76.91
N VAL A 72 -18.97 -21.69 -77.67
CA VAL A 72 -17.65 -22.04 -77.12
C VAL A 72 -17.01 -20.83 -76.44
N LYS A 73 -17.21 -19.63 -77.01
CA LYS A 73 -16.72 -18.37 -76.43
C LYS A 73 -17.43 -18.05 -75.11
N ASP A 74 -18.74 -18.26 -75.05
CA ASP A 74 -19.51 -18.07 -73.82
C ASP A 74 -19.12 -19.09 -72.75
N GLN A 75 -18.91 -20.35 -73.12
CA GLN A 75 -18.46 -21.39 -72.20
C GLN A 75 -17.06 -21.11 -71.62
N LEU A 76 -16.13 -20.63 -72.44
CA LEU A 76 -14.80 -20.20 -71.98
C LEU A 76 -14.88 -18.96 -71.08
N THR A 77 -15.81 -18.04 -71.37
CA THR A 77 -16.03 -16.84 -70.53
C THR A 77 -16.62 -17.22 -69.18
N ILE A 78 -17.62 -18.11 -69.14
CA ILE A 78 -18.18 -18.65 -67.91
C ILE A 78 -17.10 -19.38 -67.10
N GLN A 79 -16.27 -20.20 -67.75
CA GLN A 79 -15.17 -20.89 -67.08
C GLN A 79 -14.13 -19.92 -66.52
N ARG A 80 -13.84 -18.83 -67.24
CA ARG A 80 -12.95 -17.75 -66.74
C ARG A 80 -13.55 -17.06 -65.54
N LEU A 81 -14.83 -16.69 -65.60
CA LEU A 81 -15.55 -16.06 -64.49
C LEU A 81 -15.68 -17.00 -63.29
N SER A 82 -15.87 -18.30 -63.49
CA SER A 82 -15.93 -19.26 -62.38
C SER A 82 -14.57 -19.43 -61.71
N MET A 83 -13.48 -19.43 -62.48
CA MET A 83 -12.11 -19.44 -61.96
C MET A 83 -11.81 -18.16 -61.17
N GLU A 84 -12.24 -17.00 -61.68
CA GLU A 84 -12.06 -15.72 -61.02
C GLU A 84 -12.88 -15.63 -59.72
N ASN A 85 -14.14 -16.05 -59.73
CA ASN A 85 -14.97 -16.13 -58.53
C ASN A 85 -14.37 -17.05 -57.47
N ARG A 86 -13.88 -18.22 -57.86
CA ARG A 86 -13.20 -19.14 -56.94
C ARG A 86 -11.96 -18.48 -56.33
N LYS A 87 -11.15 -17.79 -57.13
CA LYS A 87 -9.96 -17.08 -56.64
C LYS A 87 -10.31 -15.90 -55.73
N LEU A 88 -11.42 -15.20 -56.00
CA LEU A 88 -11.93 -14.15 -55.12
C LEU A 88 -12.42 -14.73 -53.78
N GLN A 89 -13.07 -15.89 -53.83
CA GLN A 89 -13.52 -16.60 -52.62
C GLN A 89 -12.34 -17.08 -51.78
N GLU A 90 -11.31 -17.66 -52.41
CA GLU A 90 -10.05 -18.06 -51.73
C GLU A 90 -9.37 -16.85 -51.06
N LYS A 91 -9.31 -15.69 -51.74
CA LYS A 91 -8.77 -14.45 -51.15
C LYS A 91 -9.61 -13.95 -49.97
N LEU A 92 -10.94 -14.04 -50.05
CA LEU A 92 -11.82 -13.66 -48.95
C LEU A 92 -11.62 -14.56 -47.74
N GLU A 93 -11.44 -15.86 -47.96
CA GLU A 93 -11.17 -16.83 -46.90
C GLU A 93 -9.79 -16.61 -46.27
N GLU A 94 -8.76 -16.33 -47.07
CA GLU A 94 -7.43 -15.97 -46.59
C GLU A 94 -7.44 -14.67 -45.76
N ILE A 95 -8.15 -13.63 -46.23
CA ILE A 95 -8.33 -12.38 -45.48
C ILE A 95 -9.10 -12.65 -44.19
N SER A 96 -10.15 -13.46 -44.22
CA SER A 96 -10.93 -13.81 -43.03
C SER A 96 -10.06 -14.52 -41.99
N LYS A 97 -9.28 -15.51 -42.42
CA LYS A 97 -8.37 -16.26 -41.55
C LYS A 97 -7.27 -15.36 -40.98
N SER A 98 -6.65 -14.53 -41.81
CA SER A 98 -5.65 -13.55 -41.36
C SER A 98 -6.25 -12.53 -40.37
N SER A 99 -7.49 -12.08 -40.60
CA SER A 99 -8.20 -11.20 -39.68
C SER A 99 -8.49 -11.88 -38.34
N GLU A 100 -8.83 -13.16 -38.33
CA GLU A 100 -9.07 -13.92 -37.11
C GLU A 100 -7.78 -14.15 -36.32
N GLU A 101 -6.69 -14.52 -37.01
CA GLU A 101 -5.37 -14.68 -36.39
C GLU A 101 -4.86 -13.35 -35.80
N THR A 102 -5.02 -12.24 -36.51
CA THR A 102 -4.63 -10.91 -36.00
C THR A 102 -5.52 -10.48 -34.84
N LEU A 103 -6.82 -10.73 -34.89
CA LEU A 103 -7.74 -10.46 -33.78
C LEU A 103 -7.39 -11.28 -32.54
N ASN A 104 -7.10 -12.57 -32.71
CA ASN A 104 -6.64 -13.44 -31.62
C ASN A 104 -5.31 -12.95 -31.02
N GLY A 105 -4.36 -12.51 -31.85
CA GLY A 105 -3.11 -11.91 -31.40
C GLY A 105 -3.32 -10.62 -30.61
N VAL A 106 -4.25 -9.76 -31.05
CA VAL A 106 -4.64 -8.53 -30.33
C VAL A 106 -5.30 -8.88 -29.00
N HIS A 107 -6.24 -9.83 -28.97
CA HIS A 107 -6.89 -10.27 -27.74
C HIS A 107 -5.88 -10.80 -26.72
N HIS A 108 -4.94 -11.64 -27.16
CA HIS A 108 -3.92 -12.18 -26.27
C HIS A 108 -3.02 -11.06 -25.72
N LYS A 109 -2.56 -10.14 -26.58
CA LYS A 109 -1.74 -9.01 -26.16
C LYS A 109 -2.46 -8.07 -25.19
N VAL A 110 -3.73 -7.75 -25.46
CA VAL A 110 -4.56 -6.93 -24.57
C VAL A 110 -4.79 -7.64 -23.24
N HIS A 111 -5.07 -8.95 -23.27
CA HIS A 111 -5.26 -9.73 -22.05
C HIS A 111 -3.98 -9.76 -21.20
N THR A 112 -2.83 -10.03 -21.80
CA THR A 112 -1.53 -10.00 -21.11
C THR A 112 -1.23 -8.63 -20.54
N MET A 113 -1.41 -7.55 -21.32
CA MET A 113 -1.21 -6.18 -20.81
C MET A 113 -2.14 -5.84 -19.65
N LEU A 114 -3.42 -6.22 -19.74
CA LEU A 114 -4.38 -5.98 -18.67
C LEU A 114 -4.03 -6.76 -17.41
N GLN A 115 -3.58 -8.02 -17.57
CA GLN A 115 -3.12 -8.85 -16.47
C GLN A 115 -1.86 -8.26 -15.81
N GLU A 116 -0.88 -7.82 -16.60
CA GLU A 116 0.33 -7.18 -16.09
C GLU A 116 0.03 -5.87 -15.34
N GLU A 117 -0.86 -5.02 -15.86
CA GLU A 117 -1.24 -3.77 -15.20
C GLU A 117 -2.03 -4.01 -13.91
N LEU A 118 -2.93 -5.00 -13.88
CA LEU A 118 -3.60 -5.42 -12.65
C LEU A 118 -2.59 -5.94 -11.61
N GLN A 119 -1.67 -6.80 -12.01
CA GLN A 119 -0.63 -7.33 -11.13
C GLN A 119 0.28 -6.23 -10.58
N LYS A 120 0.71 -5.27 -11.41
CA LYS A 120 1.50 -4.12 -10.95
C LYS A 120 0.74 -3.28 -9.94
N ARG A 121 -0.51 -2.95 -10.22
CA ARG A 121 -1.35 -2.15 -9.31
C ARG A 121 -1.54 -2.86 -7.97
N ASP A 122 -1.84 -4.16 -8.00
CA ASP A 122 -2.06 -4.96 -6.81
C ASP A 122 -0.76 -5.10 -6.00
N TYR A 123 0.39 -5.25 -6.68
CA TYR A 123 1.70 -5.25 -6.03
C TYR A 123 2.03 -3.90 -5.37
N GLU A 124 1.78 -2.78 -6.05
CA GLU A 124 1.98 -1.44 -5.47
C GLU A 124 1.09 -1.20 -4.26
N GLN A 125 -0.17 -1.64 -4.32
CA GLN A 125 -1.10 -1.55 -3.20
C GLN A 125 -0.65 -2.42 -2.03
N LEU A 126 -0.20 -3.65 -2.31
CA LEU A 126 0.36 -4.55 -1.30
C LEU A 126 1.62 -3.96 -0.65
N LYS A 127 2.52 -3.37 -1.44
CA LYS A 127 3.73 -2.71 -0.95
C LYS A 127 3.41 -1.55 -0.02
N LYS A 128 2.42 -0.72 -0.38
CA LYS A 128 1.95 0.38 0.50
C LYS A 128 1.35 -0.17 1.80
N SER A 129 0.48 -1.16 1.71
CA SER A 129 -0.12 -1.80 2.88
C SER A 129 0.92 -2.44 3.79
N TYR A 130 1.96 -3.05 3.21
CA TYR A 130 3.07 -3.63 3.96
C TYR A 130 3.86 -2.55 4.70
N ALA A 131 4.24 -1.47 4.02
CA ALA A 131 4.95 -0.35 4.64
C ALA A 131 4.13 0.31 5.77
N GLU A 132 2.81 0.44 5.60
CA GLU A 132 1.92 0.92 6.66
C GLU A 132 1.88 -0.05 7.84
N SER A 133 1.77 -1.35 7.60
CA SER A 133 1.78 -2.37 8.65
C SER A 133 3.10 -2.39 9.40
N GLU A 134 4.23 -2.34 8.69
CA GLU A 134 5.57 -2.27 9.27
C GLU A 134 5.73 -1.03 10.16
N SER A 135 5.23 0.12 9.70
CA SER A 135 5.24 1.34 10.52
C SER A 135 4.41 1.21 11.80
N LYS A 136 3.27 0.52 11.74
CA LYS A 136 2.42 0.24 12.91
C LYS A 136 3.10 -0.71 13.88
N VAL A 137 3.73 -1.77 13.37
CA VAL A 137 4.51 -2.71 14.19
C VAL A 137 5.64 -1.98 14.90
N LYS A 138 6.38 -1.13 14.19
CA LYS A 138 7.45 -0.34 14.79
C LYS A 138 6.94 0.58 15.92
N LYS A 139 5.84 1.29 15.70
CA LYS A 139 5.22 2.13 16.74
C LYS A 139 4.75 1.33 17.96
N LEU A 140 4.17 0.15 17.72
CA LEU A 140 3.75 -0.74 18.81
C LEU A 140 4.96 -1.27 19.59
N GLN A 141 6.08 -1.51 18.92
CA GLN A 141 7.31 -1.97 19.56
C GLN A 141 7.99 -0.86 20.37
N GLU A 142 8.02 0.37 19.85
CA GLU A 142 8.46 1.55 20.59
C GLU A 142 7.60 1.77 21.85
N GLY A 143 6.27 1.64 21.74
CA GLY A 143 5.36 1.72 22.88
C GLY A 143 5.52 0.58 23.90
N LEU A 144 5.89 -0.62 23.44
CA LEU A 144 6.20 -1.76 24.32
C LEU A 144 7.47 -1.48 25.13
N ASP A 145 8.53 -0.98 24.47
CA ASP A 145 9.79 -0.65 25.11
C ASP A 145 9.63 0.47 26.15
N GLU A 146 8.81 1.49 25.85
CA GLU A 146 8.46 2.55 26.79
C GLU A 146 7.69 2.01 28.01
N ALA A 147 6.66 1.20 27.78
CA ALA A 147 5.89 0.57 28.85
C ALA A 147 6.77 -0.35 29.72
N GLN A 148 7.71 -1.07 29.12
CA GLN A 148 8.64 -1.94 29.85
C GLN A 148 9.59 -1.14 30.74
N LYS A 149 10.11 0.00 30.26
CA LYS A 149 10.92 0.92 31.07
C LYS A 149 10.12 1.52 32.23
N GLU A 150 8.86 1.88 31.98
CA GLU A 150 7.98 2.40 33.03
C GLU A 150 7.71 1.34 34.11
N ILE A 151 7.41 0.10 33.72
CA ILE A 151 7.25 -1.03 34.65
C ILE A 151 8.54 -1.23 35.45
N GLU A 152 9.71 -1.23 34.82
CA GLU A 152 10.99 -1.39 35.52
C GLU A 152 11.22 -0.27 36.55
N ALA A 153 10.88 0.98 36.21
CA ALA A 153 10.97 2.10 37.13
C ALA A 153 9.99 1.97 38.30
N LEU A 154 8.76 1.50 38.05
CA LEU A 154 7.78 1.25 39.11
C LEU A 154 8.21 0.08 40.01
N VAL A 155 8.76 -0.99 39.45
CA VAL A 155 9.30 -2.12 40.22
C VAL A 155 10.46 -1.66 41.11
N LYS A 156 11.38 -0.84 40.59
CA LYS A 156 12.45 -0.24 41.40
C LYS A 156 11.88 0.61 42.55
N LYS A 157 10.89 1.47 42.27
CA LYS A 157 10.21 2.29 43.30
C LYS A 157 9.54 1.43 44.36
N LEU A 158 8.83 0.38 43.95
CA LEU A 158 8.18 -0.57 44.87
C LEU A 158 9.22 -1.31 45.72
N GLY A 159 10.33 -1.75 45.10
CA GLY A 159 11.45 -2.36 45.81
C GLY A 159 12.04 -1.43 46.88
N PHE A 160 12.23 -0.14 46.60
CA PHE A 160 12.66 0.83 47.61
C PHE A 160 11.63 1.01 48.74
N VAL A 161 10.33 1.01 48.43
CA VAL A 161 9.27 1.09 49.44
C VAL A 161 9.24 -0.16 50.33
N GLU A 162 9.42 -1.34 49.76
CA GLU A 162 9.48 -2.60 50.52
C GLU A 162 10.75 -2.69 51.37
N LEU A 163 11.90 -2.28 50.84
CA LEU A 163 13.15 -2.17 51.59
C LEU A 163 12.98 -1.18 52.75
N GLY A 164 12.34 -0.04 52.52
CA GLY A 164 11.95 0.91 53.57
C GLY A 164 11.07 0.25 54.63
N LYS A 165 10.03 -0.50 54.25
CA LYS A 165 9.16 -1.21 55.19
C LYS A 165 9.90 -2.31 55.98
N ALA A 166 10.90 -2.95 55.40
CA ALA A 166 11.68 -4.00 56.08
C ALA A 166 12.72 -3.40 57.04
N LEU A 167 13.38 -2.31 56.65
CA LEU A 167 14.49 -1.72 57.42
C LEU A 167 14.02 -0.71 58.48
N LEU A 168 12.91 0.00 58.25
CA LEU A 168 12.40 1.00 59.20
C LEU A 168 12.05 0.38 60.58
N PRO A 169 11.34 -0.77 60.69
CA PRO A 169 11.04 -1.36 61.99
C PRO A 169 12.30 -1.79 62.75
N GLY A 170 13.30 -2.33 62.05
CA GLY A 170 14.58 -2.74 62.64
C GLY A 170 15.38 -1.54 63.14
N ALA A 171 15.50 -0.49 62.33
CA ALA A 171 16.19 0.75 62.69
C ALA A 171 15.48 1.50 63.82
N ILE A 172 14.14 1.61 63.78
CA ILE A 172 13.32 2.23 64.84
C ILE A 172 13.44 1.43 66.14
N SER A 173 13.44 0.09 66.07
CA SER A 173 13.62 -0.77 67.25
C SER A 173 15.04 -0.65 67.85
N GLY A 174 16.07 -0.53 67.01
CA GLY A 174 17.45 -0.27 67.42
C GLY A 174 17.60 1.08 68.13
N LEU A 175 17.08 2.16 67.52
CA LEU A 175 17.07 3.49 68.12
C LEU A 175 16.25 3.56 69.40
N ALA A 176 15.10 2.86 69.47
CA ALA A 176 14.29 2.77 70.68
C ALA A 176 15.01 2.08 71.84
N LYS A 177 15.88 1.09 71.54
CA LYS A 177 16.73 0.45 72.55
C LYS A 177 17.88 1.34 73.01
N GLN A 178 18.48 2.10 72.10
CA GLN A 178 19.66 2.92 72.40
C GLN A 178 19.30 4.27 73.08
N TYR A 179 18.12 4.83 72.78
CA TYR A 179 17.62 6.09 73.35
C TYR A 179 16.15 6.01 73.81
N PRO A 180 15.81 5.19 74.81
CA PRO A 180 14.42 4.93 75.22
C PRO A 180 13.71 6.18 75.77
N ASN A 181 14.41 7.05 76.50
CA ASN A 181 13.81 8.24 77.12
C ASN A 181 13.52 9.35 76.09
N GLN A 182 14.32 9.45 75.03
CA GLN A 182 14.12 10.42 73.94
C GLN A 182 13.02 9.93 72.99
N MET A 183 13.00 8.62 72.67
CA MET A 183 11.91 8.01 71.89
C MET A 183 10.55 8.05 72.58
N LYS A 184 10.49 7.87 73.92
CA LYS A 184 9.24 8.04 74.69
C LYS A 184 8.75 9.50 74.69
N GLY A 185 9.68 10.46 74.67
CA GLY A 185 9.36 11.88 74.50
C GLY A 185 8.85 12.20 73.09
N ILE A 186 9.47 11.63 72.06
CA ILE A 186 9.11 11.83 70.64
C ILE A 186 7.81 11.10 70.29
N ALA A 187 7.54 9.90 70.80
CA ALA A 187 6.25 9.22 70.66
C ALA A 187 5.14 9.94 71.43
N GLY A 188 5.46 10.54 72.59
CA GLY A 188 4.54 11.39 73.34
C GLY A 188 4.18 12.70 72.63
N THR A 189 5.07 13.24 71.78
CA THR A 189 4.81 14.42 70.96
C THR A 189 4.25 14.09 69.57
N LEU A 190 4.63 12.97 68.94
CA LEU A 190 4.03 12.48 67.70
C LEU A 190 2.60 11.95 67.90
N GLY A 191 2.33 11.27 69.02
CA GLY A 191 0.96 10.91 69.41
C GLY A 191 0.06 12.13 69.64
N ARG A 192 0.66 13.31 69.86
CA ARG A 192 -0.03 14.59 69.98
C ARG A 192 -0.10 15.38 68.67
N LEU A 193 0.72 15.03 67.67
CA LEU A 193 0.63 15.54 66.29
C LEU A 193 -0.25 14.65 65.39
N GLY A 194 -0.55 13.41 65.81
CA GLY A 194 -1.17 12.38 64.97
C GLY A 194 -2.69 12.40 64.84
N ILE A 195 -3.42 13.34 65.46
CA ILE A 195 -4.85 13.55 65.19
C ILE A 195 -5.16 15.06 65.33
N SER A 196 -4.81 15.83 64.31
CA SER A 196 -5.54 17.07 64.02
C SER A 196 -5.77 17.09 62.52
N ASP A 197 -7.01 16.87 62.13
CA ASP A 197 -7.53 17.28 60.83
C ASP A 197 -7.18 18.75 60.57
N THR A 198 -6.90 19.07 59.29
CA THR A 198 -6.90 20.38 58.58
C THR A 198 -5.54 20.76 57.92
N PRO A 199 -5.52 21.55 56.83
CA PRO A 199 -5.15 21.09 55.48
C PRO A 199 -3.84 21.71 54.96
N GLU A 200 -3.36 21.16 53.83
CA GLU A 200 -2.46 21.72 52.80
C GLU A 200 -1.31 22.69 53.15
N ASN A 201 -0.13 22.32 52.63
CA ASN A 201 1.04 23.13 52.26
C ASN A 201 1.97 23.66 53.38
N THR A 202 3.19 23.12 53.46
CA THR A 202 4.47 23.82 53.13
C THR A 202 5.70 22.96 53.46
N ASN A 203 6.71 23.02 52.56
CA ASN A 203 8.17 22.79 52.72
C ASN A 203 8.83 21.47 52.22
N ASP A 204 9.05 21.40 50.90
CA ASP A 204 9.92 20.42 50.19
C ASP A 204 11.44 20.56 50.45
N HIS A 205 11.90 21.57 51.22
CA HIS A 205 13.33 21.83 51.40
C HIS A 205 13.98 21.13 52.61
N GLN A 206 13.20 20.65 53.58
CA GLN A 206 13.75 19.94 54.74
C GLN A 206 13.92 18.44 54.50
N GLU A 207 13.05 17.84 53.68
CA GLU A 207 13.12 16.42 53.33
C GLU A 207 14.36 16.11 52.46
N ASN A 208 14.73 16.99 51.54
CA ASN A 208 15.90 16.81 50.68
C ASN A 208 17.24 16.80 51.44
N ASN A 209 17.38 17.63 52.48
CA ASN A 209 18.59 17.64 53.32
C ASN A 209 18.67 16.41 54.23
N TYR A 210 17.53 15.90 54.69
CA TYR A 210 17.47 14.66 55.47
C TYR A 210 17.78 13.44 54.60
N LEU A 211 17.28 13.42 53.36
CA LEU A 211 17.59 12.39 52.35
C LEU A 211 19.08 12.35 52.01
N LEU A 212 19.74 13.50 51.85
CA LEU A 212 21.18 13.57 51.62
C LEU A 212 22.00 13.03 52.80
N GLN A 213 21.60 13.36 54.03
CA GLN A 213 22.24 12.83 55.24
C GLN A 213 22.04 11.31 55.42
N VAL A 214 20.85 10.82 55.05
CA VAL A 214 20.54 9.38 55.06
C VAL A 214 21.31 8.65 53.95
N LEU A 215 21.53 9.29 52.79
CA LEU A 215 22.31 8.72 51.69
C LEU A 215 23.80 8.65 52.04
N GLU A 216 24.33 9.66 52.72
CA GLU A 216 25.72 9.71 53.20
C GLU A 216 25.96 8.59 54.24
N HIS A 217 25.04 8.42 55.19
CA HIS A 217 25.09 7.31 56.15
C HIS A 217 24.81 5.93 55.54
N LEU A 218 23.98 5.82 54.49
CA LEU A 218 23.74 4.55 53.79
C LEU A 218 24.99 4.10 53.01
N SER A 219 25.75 5.04 52.46
CA SER A 219 27.02 4.74 51.80
C SER A 219 28.11 4.29 52.78
N GLU A 220 27.97 4.67 54.05
CA GLU A 220 28.90 4.34 55.14
C GLU A 220 28.60 2.97 55.77
N VAL A 221 27.37 2.45 55.61
CA VAL A 221 26.89 1.24 56.32
C VAL A 221 26.85 -0.01 55.44
N PHE A 222 26.79 0.11 54.11
CA PHE A 222 26.83 -1.05 53.20
C PHE A 222 28.26 -1.34 52.72
N THR A 223 28.80 -2.48 53.13
CA THR A 223 29.99 -3.05 52.47
C THR A 223 29.58 -3.75 51.16
N GLU A 224 30.43 -3.63 50.15
CA GLU A 224 30.23 -4.06 48.75
C GLU A 224 29.74 -5.52 48.63
N GLU A 225 30.20 -6.41 49.51
CA GLU A 225 29.81 -7.83 49.56
C GLU A 225 28.33 -8.07 49.90
N GLN A 226 27.72 -7.23 50.77
CA GLN A 226 26.31 -7.41 51.16
C GLN A 226 25.36 -6.95 50.06
N PHE A 227 25.77 -5.98 49.25
CA PHE A 227 25.03 -5.53 48.08
C PHE A 227 25.05 -6.60 46.97
N GLU A 228 26.19 -7.26 46.77
CA GLU A 228 26.34 -8.33 45.78
C GLU A 228 25.48 -9.57 46.11
N GLN A 229 25.36 -9.94 47.39
CA GLN A 229 24.48 -11.03 47.83
C GLN A 229 23.00 -10.75 47.57
N VAL A 230 22.55 -9.50 47.75
CA VAL A 230 21.16 -9.11 47.47
C VAL A 230 20.86 -9.15 45.96
N ILE A 231 21.84 -8.76 45.13
CA ILE A 231 21.72 -8.86 43.68
C ILE A 231 21.64 -10.33 43.23
N GLN A 232 22.46 -11.22 43.78
CA GLN A 232 22.39 -12.66 43.46
C GLN A 232 21.04 -13.28 43.86
N LEU A 233 20.47 -12.88 44.99
CA LEU A 233 19.16 -13.37 45.43
C LEU A 233 18.03 -12.88 44.51
N MET A 234 18.10 -11.62 44.04
CA MET A 234 17.17 -11.05 43.06
C MET A 234 17.23 -11.77 41.71
N ILE A 235 18.42 -12.16 41.26
CA ILE A 235 18.60 -12.91 40.01
C ILE A 235 17.97 -14.31 40.13
N GLN A 236 18.20 -15.02 41.23
CA GLN A 236 17.61 -16.34 41.48
C GLN A 236 16.07 -16.29 41.57
N LEU A 237 15.52 -15.24 42.19
CA LEU A 237 14.07 -15.04 42.26
C LEU A 237 13.48 -14.70 40.88
N GLY A 238 14.23 -13.96 40.06
CA GLY A 238 13.86 -13.66 38.67
C GLY A 238 13.84 -14.90 37.77
N GLU A 239 14.81 -15.81 37.92
CA GLU A 239 14.83 -17.09 37.21
C GLU A 239 13.66 -18.00 37.62
N GLN A 240 13.34 -18.05 38.93
CA GLN A 240 12.24 -18.87 39.43
C GLN A 240 10.85 -18.39 38.97
N ILE A 241 10.68 -17.09 38.73
CA ILE A 241 9.45 -16.52 38.15
C ILE A 241 9.33 -16.84 36.65
N ASN A 242 10.46 -16.93 35.94
CA ASN A 242 10.48 -17.24 34.51
C ASN A 242 10.16 -18.73 34.24
N ASP A 243 10.58 -19.63 35.13
CA ASP A 243 10.34 -21.07 34.99
C ASP A 243 8.91 -21.48 35.37
N ASP A 244 8.21 -20.69 36.19
CA ASP A 244 6.85 -21.02 36.64
C ASP A 244 5.77 -20.60 35.61
N GLN A 245 5.80 -21.25 34.44
CA GLN A 245 4.82 -21.09 33.36
C GLN A 245 3.36 -21.22 33.85
N GLY A 246 3.13 -21.97 34.93
CA GLY A 246 1.80 -22.12 35.54
C GLY A 246 1.28 -20.83 36.17
N LEU A 247 2.16 -20.02 36.76
CA LEU A 247 1.81 -18.72 37.33
C LEU A 247 1.47 -17.72 36.23
N ILE A 248 2.28 -17.69 35.16
CA ILE A 248 2.04 -16.86 33.96
C ILE A 248 0.71 -17.23 33.29
N GLN A 249 0.40 -18.52 33.17
CA GLN A 249 -0.89 -18.98 32.62
C GLN A 249 -2.08 -18.58 33.50
N LYS A 250 -1.96 -18.68 34.82
CA LYS A 250 -3.01 -18.24 35.76
C LYS A 250 -3.21 -16.72 35.69
N ILE A 251 -2.13 -15.93 35.65
CA ILE A 251 -2.19 -14.47 35.48
C ILE A 251 -2.87 -14.12 34.15
N THR A 252 -2.51 -14.79 33.06
CA THR A 252 -3.13 -14.61 31.74
C THR A 252 -4.62 -14.97 31.76
N TYR A 253 -4.99 -16.03 32.48
CA TYR A 253 -6.38 -16.44 32.64
C TYR A 253 -7.21 -15.40 33.41
N TYR A 254 -6.70 -14.89 34.54
CA TYR A 254 -7.40 -13.86 35.32
C TYR A 254 -7.50 -12.52 34.58
N LEU A 255 -6.46 -12.13 33.84
CA LEU A 255 -6.50 -10.96 32.93
C LEU A 255 -7.58 -11.12 31.85
N SER A 256 -7.70 -12.32 31.27
CA SER A 256 -8.72 -12.62 30.27
C SER A 256 -10.14 -12.59 30.86
N GLN A 257 -10.33 -13.07 32.09
CA GLN A 257 -11.62 -12.97 32.78
C GLN A 257 -11.98 -11.53 33.14
N LEU A 258 -11.01 -10.73 33.60
CA LEU A 258 -11.24 -9.31 33.89
C LEU A 258 -11.67 -8.56 32.64
N LYS A 259 -11.01 -8.79 31.49
CA LYS A 259 -11.34 -8.18 30.20
C LYS A 259 -12.76 -8.53 29.73
N ARG A 260 -13.17 -9.79 29.85
CA ARG A 260 -14.54 -10.22 29.53
C ARG A 260 -15.58 -9.54 30.42
N LYS A 261 -15.27 -9.34 31.71
CA LYS A 261 -16.17 -8.69 32.67
C LYS A 261 -16.31 -7.18 32.38
N THR A 262 -15.26 -6.52 31.93
CA THR A 262 -15.32 -5.12 31.47
C THR A 262 -16.09 -4.97 30.16
N GLU A 263 -15.92 -5.87 29.21
CA GLU A 263 -16.69 -5.87 27.95
C GLU A 263 -18.19 -6.14 28.17
N ALA A 264 -18.53 -7.09 29.07
CA ALA A 264 -19.92 -7.35 29.45
C ALA A 264 -20.59 -6.16 30.15
N LYS A 265 -19.87 -5.45 31.02
CA LYS A 265 -20.37 -4.21 31.65
C LYS A 265 -20.57 -3.06 30.65
N LYS A 266 -19.79 -3.01 29.57
CA LYS A 266 -19.88 -1.95 28.56
C LYS A 266 -21.08 -2.14 27.62
N ASN A 267 -21.53 -3.39 27.41
CA ASN A 267 -22.71 -3.70 26.61
C ASN A 267 -24.03 -3.68 27.41
N GLY A 268 -24.00 -3.95 28.71
CA GLY A 268 -25.21 -3.88 29.57
C GLY A 268 -25.70 -2.44 29.86
N ASN A 269 -24.88 -1.42 29.61
CA ASN A 269 -25.23 -0.01 29.88
C ASN A 269 -25.81 0.71 28.64
N LYS A 270 -26.06 0.01 27.53
CA LYS A 270 -26.65 0.57 26.30
C LYS A 270 -28.11 0.15 26.05
N GLU A 271 -28.67 -0.73 26.88
CA GLU A 271 -30.08 -1.16 26.80
C GLU A 271 -30.95 -0.54 27.91
N ALA A 272 -30.41 0.40 28.70
CA ALA A 272 -31.12 1.07 29.79
C ALA A 272 -31.12 2.61 29.68
N GLU A 273 -30.94 3.14 28.47
CA GLU A 273 -31.20 4.56 28.13
C GLU A 273 -32.20 4.65 26.98
#